data_AF-A0A1L7I960-F1
#
_entry.id   AF-A0A1L7I960-F1
#
_cell.length_a   1.000
_cell.length_b   1.000
_cell.length_c   1.000
_cell.angle_alpha   90.00
_cell.angle_beta   90.00
_cell.angle_gamma   90.00
#
_symmetry.space_group_name_H-M   'P 1'
#
loop_
_entity.id
_entity.type
_entity.pdbx_description
1 polymer ?
#
loop_
_entity_poly.entity_id
_entity_poly.type
_entity_poly.pdbx_seq_one_letter_code
_entity_poly.pdbx_strand_id
1 'polypeptide(L)'
;MELIYEPWPWYISGPLIAATMFVLLYTGKQFGMSSNLRTMCSATGAGKAADFFRFDWKKERWNLMVVLGAVLGGFFASTYLSNNTVEINERLADKLSNEYGIHSAGEAYMPTEIFAMQNLGDPLVLFVLIAGGFLVGFGARYAGGCTSGHAISGLSNLQLPSLIAVIGFFIGGLIMIHLFYPLIF
;
A
#
# COMPACT_ATOMS: atom_id res chain seq x y z
N MET A 1 -19.70 -21.40 -6.99
CA MET A 1 -18.40 -20.92 -7.52
C MET A 1 -18.29 -19.40 -7.45
N GLU A 2 -19.39 -18.63 -7.52
CA GLU A 2 -19.38 -17.15 -7.45
C GLU A 2 -18.94 -16.57 -6.10
N LEU A 3 -19.10 -17.31 -5.00
CA LEU A 3 -18.72 -16.89 -3.65
C LEU A 3 -17.23 -16.52 -3.50
N ILE A 4 -16.34 -17.01 -4.36
CA ILE A 4 -14.88 -16.75 -4.26
C ILE A 4 -14.43 -15.65 -5.23
N TYR A 5 -15.17 -15.43 -6.31
CA TYR A 5 -14.80 -14.48 -7.38
C TYR A 5 -15.41 -13.09 -7.16
N GLU A 6 -16.47 -12.97 -6.37
CA GLU A 6 -17.07 -11.68 -6.03
C GLU A 6 -16.35 -10.99 -4.85
N PRO A 7 -16.37 -9.64 -4.79
CA PRO A 7 -15.84 -8.91 -3.65
C PRO A 7 -16.55 -9.34 -2.37
N TRP A 8 -15.78 -9.82 -1.40
CA TRP A 8 -16.34 -10.26 -0.13
C TRP A 8 -16.92 -9.08 0.66
N PRO A 9 -18.16 -9.20 1.18
CA PRO A 9 -18.74 -8.20 2.04
C PRO A 9 -17.86 -7.88 3.24
N TRP A 10 -17.92 -6.62 3.68
CA TRP A 10 -17.12 -6.12 4.81
C TRP A 10 -17.32 -6.91 6.11
N TYR A 11 -18.49 -7.50 6.32
CA TYR A 11 -18.79 -8.31 7.50
C TYR A 11 -18.16 -9.71 7.46
N ILE A 12 -17.62 -10.15 6.32
CA ILE A 12 -16.83 -11.38 6.19
C ILE A 12 -15.33 -11.04 6.25
N SER A 13 -14.90 -10.07 5.45
CA SER A 13 -13.49 -9.66 5.37
C SER A 13 -12.99 -9.03 6.68
N GLY A 14 -13.83 -8.24 7.35
CA GLY A 14 -13.50 -7.62 8.64
C GLY A 14 -13.13 -8.63 9.73
N PRO A 15 -14.01 -9.58 10.09
CA PRO A 15 -13.70 -10.63 11.06
C PRO A 15 -12.50 -11.49 10.68
N LEU A 16 -12.29 -11.79 9.39
CA LEU A 16 -11.12 -12.55 8.94
C LEU A 16 -9.81 -11.79 9.13
N ILE A 17 -9.79 -10.50 8.81
CA ILE A 17 -8.64 -9.63 9.07
C ILE A 17 -8.39 -9.55 10.58
N ALA A 18 -9.44 -9.37 11.38
CA ALA A 18 -9.34 -9.32 12.84
C ALA A 18 -8.78 -10.64 13.43
N ALA A 19 -9.27 -11.79 12.97
CA ALA A 19 -8.77 -13.10 13.38
C ALA A 19 -7.29 -13.28 13.00
N THR A 20 -6.91 -12.85 11.79
CA THR A 20 -5.52 -12.88 11.34
C THR A 20 -4.64 -12.01 12.22
N MET A 21 -5.06 -10.76 12.50
CA MET A 21 -4.32 -9.85 13.38
C MET A 21 -4.21 -10.39 14.80
N PHE A 22 -5.28 -10.99 15.33
CA PHE A 22 -5.26 -11.63 16.65
C PHE A 22 -4.21 -12.75 16.72
N VAL A 23 -4.16 -13.64 15.72
CA VAL A 23 -3.15 -14.72 15.66
C VAL A 23 -1.73 -14.15 15.59
N LEU A 24 -1.52 -13.08 14.82
CA LEU A 24 -0.20 -12.43 14.74
C LEU A 24 0.21 -11.81 16.07
N LEU A 25 -0.68 -11.07 16.72
CA LEU A 25 -0.42 -10.47 18.03
C LEU A 25 -0.18 -11.55 19.09
N TYR A 26 -0.98 -12.63 19.09
CA TYR A 26 -0.82 -13.75 20.01
C TYR A 26 0.53 -14.47 19.86
N THR A 27 1.02 -14.60 18.63
CA THR A 27 2.33 -15.22 18.34
C THR A 27 3.51 -14.25 18.48
N GLY A 28 3.27 -13.01 18.94
CA GLY A 28 4.29 -11.97 19.08
C GLY A 28 4.87 -11.51 17.74
N LYS A 29 4.16 -11.74 16.64
CA LYS A 29 4.57 -11.37 15.29
C LYS A 29 4.00 -10.00 14.92
N GLN A 30 4.81 -9.20 14.23
CA GLN A 30 4.41 -7.87 13.78
C GLN A 30 3.82 -7.95 12.36
N PHE A 31 2.84 -7.10 12.08
CA PHE A 31 2.29 -6.88 10.74
C PHE A 31 2.70 -5.48 10.25
N GLY A 32 3.69 -5.41 9.35
CA GLY A 32 4.21 -4.12 8.91
C GLY A 32 5.00 -4.18 7.61
N MET A 33 4.51 -3.54 6.55
CA MET A 33 5.14 -3.55 5.24
C MET A 33 6.47 -2.78 5.20
N SER A 34 6.56 -1.63 5.89
CA SER A 34 7.76 -0.80 5.93
C SER A 34 8.94 -1.45 6.66
N SER A 35 8.68 -2.26 7.69
CA SER A 35 9.70 -3.09 8.36
C SER A 35 10.31 -4.10 7.39
N ASN A 36 9.49 -4.64 6.48
CA ASN A 36 9.95 -5.61 5.49
C ASN A 36 10.93 -4.99 4.49
N LEU A 37 10.62 -3.78 3.99
CA LEU A 37 11.53 -3.03 3.11
C LEU A 37 12.86 -2.70 3.82
N ARG A 38 12.80 -2.29 5.09
CA ARG A 38 14.02 -2.07 5.90
C ARG A 38 14.86 -3.35 6.05
N THR A 39 14.20 -4.48 6.27
CA THR A 39 14.85 -5.80 6.39
C THR A 39 15.53 -6.19 5.08
N MET A 40 14.89 -5.94 3.94
CA MET A 40 15.46 -6.18 2.62
C MET A 40 16.68 -5.27 2.34
N CYS A 41 16.62 -3.99 2.71
CA CYS A 41 17.76 -3.07 2.61
C CYS A 41 18.94 -3.51 3.49
N SER A 42 18.66 -3.98 4.71
CA SER A 42 19.71 -4.54 5.59
C SER A 42 20.36 -5.79 4.97
N ALA A 43 19.56 -6.71 4.44
CA ALA A 43 20.03 -7.96 3.83
C ALA A 43 20.88 -7.71 2.56
N THR A 44 20.56 -6.68 1.77
CA THR A 44 21.30 -6.28 0.57
C THR A 44 22.57 -5.48 0.88
N GLY A 45 22.88 -5.22 2.16
CA GLY A 45 24.13 -4.59 2.58
C GLY A 45 24.06 -3.08 2.76
N ALA A 46 22.87 -2.46 2.81
CA ALA A 46 22.72 -1.04 3.10
C ALA A 46 23.23 -0.65 4.51
N GLY A 47 23.52 -1.63 5.37
CA GLY A 47 24.22 -1.41 6.64
C GLY A 47 25.63 -0.82 6.48
N LYS A 48 26.24 -0.85 5.29
CA LYS A 48 27.49 -0.12 5.01
C LYS A 48 27.27 1.38 4.77
N ALA A 49 26.07 1.78 4.35
CA ALA A 49 25.75 3.15 3.99
C ALA A 49 25.12 3.94 5.15
N ALA A 50 24.35 3.27 6.03
CA ALA A 50 23.76 3.92 7.19
C ALA A 50 23.60 2.97 8.38
N ASP A 51 23.85 3.48 9.59
CA ASP A 51 23.71 2.72 10.84
C ASP A 51 22.29 2.23 11.09
N PHE A 52 21.29 2.92 10.55
CA PHE A 52 19.89 2.51 10.62
C PHE A 52 19.63 1.10 10.05
N PHE A 53 20.41 0.67 9.05
CA PHE A 53 20.29 -0.66 8.44
C PHE A 53 21.22 -1.70 9.09
N ARG A 54 22.06 -1.31 10.05
CA ARG A 54 22.94 -2.22 10.79
C ARG A 54 22.18 -2.90 11.92
N PHE A 55 21.42 -3.93 11.57
CA PHE A 55 20.77 -4.83 12.54
C PHE A 55 20.76 -6.26 12.01
N ASP A 56 20.56 -7.22 12.92
CA ASP A 56 20.48 -8.64 12.56
C ASP A 56 19.13 -8.95 11.90
N TRP A 57 19.08 -8.82 10.57
CA TRP A 57 17.88 -9.08 9.77
C TRP A 57 17.37 -10.52 9.91
N LYS A 58 18.19 -11.48 10.34
CA LYS A 58 17.77 -12.89 10.52
C LYS A 58 16.78 -13.07 11.67
N LYS A 59 16.75 -12.13 12.62
CA LYS A 59 15.74 -12.11 13.70
C LYS A 59 14.36 -11.72 13.17
N GLU A 60 14.32 -10.93 12.10
CA GLU A 60 13.11 -10.43 11.46
C GLU A 60 12.66 -11.31 10.27
N ARG A 61 13.09 -12.58 10.18
CA ARG A 61 12.72 -13.48 9.05
C ARG A 61 11.21 -13.58 8.77
N TRP A 62 10.40 -13.41 9.81
CA TRP A 62 8.94 -13.36 9.69
C TRP A 62 8.46 -12.29 8.70
N ASN A 63 9.06 -11.10 8.75
CA ASN A 63 8.73 -9.97 7.89
C ASN A 63 8.91 -10.31 6.40
N LEU A 64 9.94 -11.10 6.07
CA LEU A 64 10.19 -11.56 4.71
C LEU A 64 9.14 -12.59 4.24
N MET A 65 8.67 -13.46 5.15
CA MET A 65 7.58 -14.40 4.82
C MET A 65 6.27 -13.65 4.52
N VAL A 66 5.98 -12.56 5.24
CA VAL A 66 4.81 -11.72 4.98
C VAL A 66 4.88 -11.08 3.59
N VAL A 67 6.03 -10.54 3.17
CA VAL A 67 6.19 -9.99 1.81
C VAL A 67 6.01 -11.07 0.76
N LEU A 68 6.67 -12.22 0.94
CA LEU A 68 6.56 -13.31 -0.02
C LEU A 68 5.11 -13.79 -0.15
N GLY A 69 4.41 -13.96 0.97
CA GLY A 69 3.00 -14.30 1.00
C GLY A 69 2.12 -13.24 0.33
N ALA A 70 2.39 -11.95 0.53
CA ALA A 70 1.65 -10.87 -0.12
C ALA A 70 1.87 -10.85 -1.63
N VAL A 71 3.11 -11.06 -2.10
CA VAL A 71 3.44 -11.14 -3.54
C VAL A 71 2.76 -12.34 -4.19
N LEU A 72 2.89 -13.53 -3.59
CA LEU A 72 2.24 -14.74 -4.11
C LEU A 72 0.72 -14.61 -4.08
N GLY A 73 0.15 -14.12 -2.97
CA GLY A 73 -1.28 -13.89 -2.84
C GLY A 73 -1.80 -12.90 -3.87
N GLY A 74 -1.10 -11.78 -4.09
CA GLY A 74 -1.44 -10.81 -5.13
C GLY A 74 -1.36 -11.39 -6.54
N PHE A 75 -0.33 -12.19 -6.83
CA PHE A 75 -0.21 -12.90 -8.11
C PHE A 75 -1.39 -13.84 -8.35
N PHE A 76 -1.68 -14.75 -7.41
CA PHE A 76 -2.82 -15.67 -7.53
C PHE A 76 -4.16 -14.93 -7.62
N ALA A 77 -4.33 -13.85 -6.85
CA ALA A 77 -5.56 -13.05 -6.89
C ALA A 77 -5.76 -12.37 -8.24
N SER A 78 -4.70 -11.79 -8.82
CA SER A 78 -4.75 -11.08 -10.10
C SER A 78 -4.93 -12.01 -11.31
N THR A 79 -4.34 -13.22 -11.28
CA THR A 79 -4.44 -14.15 -12.43
C THR A 79 -5.67 -15.03 -12.40
N TYR A 80 -6.12 -15.45 -11.22
CA TYR A 80 -7.21 -16.42 -11.10
C TYR A 80 -8.50 -15.82 -10.54
N LEU A 81 -8.45 -14.87 -9.60
CA LEU A 81 -9.63 -14.41 -8.87
C LEU A 81 -10.18 -13.04 -9.33
N SER A 82 -9.52 -12.35 -10.26
CA SER A 82 -9.89 -11.00 -10.66
C SER A 82 -9.93 -10.83 -12.18
N ASN A 83 -10.87 -9.99 -12.64
CA ASN A 83 -10.93 -9.51 -14.02
C ASN A 83 -9.97 -8.33 -14.27
N ASN A 84 -9.17 -7.93 -13.27
CA ASN A 84 -8.21 -6.81 -13.30
C ASN A 84 -8.84 -5.45 -13.65
N THR A 85 -10.13 -5.30 -13.41
CA THR A 85 -10.89 -4.07 -13.50
C THR A 85 -11.51 -3.74 -12.15
N VAL A 86 -11.70 -2.46 -11.87
CA VAL A 86 -12.38 -1.99 -10.66
C VAL A 86 -13.73 -1.44 -11.07
N GLU A 87 -14.82 -2.08 -10.62
CA GLU A 87 -16.16 -1.55 -10.81
C GLU A 87 -16.33 -0.29 -9.95
N ILE A 88 -16.45 0.85 -10.61
CA ILE A 88 -16.71 2.15 -9.99
C ILE A 88 -18.05 2.69 -10.47
N ASN A 89 -18.64 3.58 -9.68
CA ASN A 89 -19.87 4.26 -10.07
C ASN A 89 -19.63 5.11 -11.32
N GLU A 90 -20.53 5.05 -12.31
CA GLU A 90 -20.42 5.80 -13.57
C GLU A 90 -20.20 7.31 -13.32
N ARG A 91 -20.88 7.90 -12.34
CA ARG A 91 -20.70 9.32 -11.99
C ARG A 91 -19.30 9.65 -11.48
N LEU A 92 -18.66 8.69 -10.82
CA LEU A 92 -17.28 8.83 -10.37
C LEU A 92 -16.31 8.68 -11.54
N ALA A 93 -16.57 7.75 -12.46
CA ALA A 93 -15.78 7.61 -13.70
C ALA A 93 -15.84 8.89 -14.53
N ASP A 94 -17.04 9.46 -14.72
CA ASP A 94 -17.23 10.74 -15.42
C ASP A 94 -16.46 11.88 -14.74
N LYS A 95 -16.50 11.93 -13.41
CA LYS A 95 -15.77 12.95 -12.65
C LYS A 95 -14.26 12.80 -12.79
N LEU A 96 -13.74 11.57 -12.70
CA LEU A 96 -12.32 11.27 -12.86
C LEU A 96 -11.82 11.60 -14.27
N SER A 97 -12.61 11.30 -15.30
CA SER A 97 -12.26 11.62 -16.69
C SER A 97 -12.32 13.13 -16.98
N ASN A 98 -13.38 13.81 -16.55
CA ASN A 98 -13.61 15.22 -16.92
C ASN A 98 -12.86 16.22 -16.04
N GLU A 99 -12.72 15.96 -14.74
CA GLU A 99 -12.08 16.91 -13.80
C GLU A 99 -10.60 16.59 -13.55
N TYR A 100 -10.21 15.32 -13.66
CA TYR A 100 -8.87 14.87 -13.28
C TYR A 100 -8.08 14.24 -14.43
N GLY A 101 -8.60 14.17 -15.66
CA GLY A 101 -7.86 13.60 -16.80
C GLY A 101 -7.61 12.09 -16.73
N ILE A 102 -8.26 11.36 -15.81
CA ILE A 102 -8.08 9.91 -15.65
C ILE A 102 -9.14 9.19 -16.48
N HIS A 103 -8.76 8.78 -17.69
CA HIS A 103 -9.65 8.14 -18.66
C HIS A 103 -9.76 6.63 -18.46
N SER A 104 -8.75 6.00 -17.83
CA SER A 104 -8.74 4.56 -17.56
C SER A 104 -9.60 4.10 -16.37
N ALA A 105 -10.39 5.02 -15.79
CA ALA A 105 -11.26 4.74 -14.66
C ALA A 105 -12.39 3.77 -15.05
N GLY A 106 -12.37 2.55 -14.49
CA GLY A 106 -13.36 1.50 -14.78
C GLY A 106 -12.90 0.47 -15.81
N GLU A 107 -11.86 0.77 -16.59
CA GLU A 107 -11.29 -0.16 -17.58
C GLU A 107 -10.03 -0.86 -17.10
N ALA A 108 -9.29 -0.25 -16.17
CA ALA A 108 -8.06 -0.79 -15.61
C ALA A 108 -8.04 -0.77 -14.08
N TYR A 109 -7.24 -1.65 -13.48
CA TYR A 109 -7.06 -1.70 -12.02
C TYR A 109 -6.38 -0.44 -11.45
N MET A 110 -5.50 0.18 -12.23
CA MET A 110 -4.75 1.38 -11.88
C MET A 110 -4.71 2.36 -13.07
N PRO A 111 -4.56 3.68 -12.83
CA PRO A 111 -4.47 4.67 -13.89
C PRO A 111 -3.35 4.37 -14.89
N THR A 112 -3.73 3.99 -16.11
CA THR A 112 -2.77 3.63 -17.17
C THR A 112 -1.89 4.81 -17.57
N GLU A 113 -2.35 6.04 -17.36
CA GLU A 113 -1.66 7.30 -17.64
C GLU A 113 -0.29 7.36 -16.94
N ILE A 114 -0.18 6.83 -15.72
CA ILE A 114 1.08 6.79 -14.96
C ILE A 114 1.70 5.39 -14.95
N PHE A 115 0.89 4.33 -14.83
CA PHE A 115 1.39 2.99 -14.54
C PHE A 115 1.58 2.10 -15.79
N ALA A 116 1.17 2.55 -16.98
CA ALA A 116 1.37 1.78 -18.20
C ALA A 116 2.85 1.77 -18.61
N MET A 117 3.33 0.60 -19.06
CA MET A 117 4.72 0.40 -19.48
C MET A 117 5.17 1.36 -20.58
N GLN A 118 4.24 1.83 -21.42
CA GLN A 118 4.49 2.80 -22.49
C GLN A 118 4.81 4.21 -21.94
N ASN A 119 4.23 4.58 -20.79
CA ASN A 119 4.34 5.91 -20.20
C ASN A 119 5.52 6.05 -19.23
N LEU A 120 6.17 4.94 -18.86
CA LEU A 120 7.39 4.97 -18.02
C LEU A 120 8.57 5.70 -18.68
N GLY A 121 8.53 5.91 -20.01
CA GLY A 121 9.52 6.70 -20.73
C GLY A 121 9.35 8.21 -20.58
N ASP A 122 8.20 8.69 -20.08
CA ASP A 122 7.95 10.10 -19.87
C ASP A 122 8.73 10.60 -18.62
N PRO A 123 9.59 11.63 -18.77
CA PRO A 123 10.33 12.21 -17.65
C PRO A 123 9.45 12.67 -16.49
N LEU A 124 8.24 13.17 -16.76
CA LEU A 124 7.30 13.64 -15.73
C LEU A 124 6.75 12.45 -14.94
N VAL A 125 6.29 11.40 -15.62
CA VAL A 125 5.79 10.17 -14.99
C VAL A 125 6.86 9.54 -14.13
N LEU A 126 8.09 9.43 -14.64
CA LEU A 126 9.22 8.89 -13.90
C LEU A 126 9.54 9.74 -12.67
N PHE A 127 9.53 11.07 -12.80
CA PHE A 127 9.74 11.99 -11.68
C PHE A 127 8.66 11.81 -10.61
N VAL A 128 7.39 11.75 -10.98
CA VAL A 128 6.27 11.55 -10.05
C VAL A 128 6.41 10.22 -9.31
N LEU A 129 6.73 9.14 -10.00
CA LEU A 129 6.92 7.82 -9.38
C LEU A 129 8.10 7.79 -8.41
N ILE A 130 9.25 8.36 -8.79
CA ILE A 130 10.44 8.40 -7.94
C ILE A 130 10.21 9.31 -6.73
N ALA A 131 9.70 10.53 -6.96
CA ALA A 131 9.41 11.49 -5.90
C ALA A 131 8.34 10.97 -4.95
N GLY A 132 7.26 10.38 -5.48
CA GLY A 132 6.20 9.75 -4.70
C GLY A 132 6.74 8.59 -3.85
N GLY A 133 7.51 7.68 -4.44
CA GLY A 133 8.15 6.58 -3.71
C GLY A 133 9.09 7.05 -2.61
N PHE A 134 9.88 8.09 -2.88
CA PHE A 134 10.74 8.73 -1.88
C PHE A 134 9.94 9.34 -0.73
N LEU A 135 8.90 10.12 -1.03
CA LEU A 135 8.03 10.74 -0.02
C LEU A 135 7.32 9.70 0.85
N VAL A 136 6.85 8.60 0.25
CA VAL A 136 6.22 7.49 0.99
C VAL A 136 7.24 6.83 1.92
N GLY A 137 8.46 6.54 1.43
CA GLY A 137 9.53 5.95 2.24
C GLY A 137 9.96 6.87 3.39
N PHE A 138 10.18 8.15 3.10
CA PHE A 138 10.52 9.17 4.08
C PHE A 138 9.41 9.34 5.12
N GLY A 139 8.16 9.50 4.68
CA GLY A 139 7.00 9.69 5.54
C GLY A 139 6.76 8.49 6.45
N ALA A 140 6.83 7.26 5.92
CA ALA A 140 6.71 6.04 6.73
C ALA A 140 7.81 5.96 7.80
N ARG A 141 9.03 6.40 7.49
CA ARG A 141 10.11 6.45 8.48
C ARG A 141 9.90 7.55 9.52
N TYR A 142 9.44 8.72 9.10
CA TYR A 142 9.16 9.86 9.97
C TYR A 142 8.03 9.55 10.96
N ALA A 143 6.96 8.91 10.49
CA ALA A 143 5.84 8.47 11.33
C ALA A 143 6.20 7.28 12.24
N GLY A 144 7.29 6.55 11.93
CA GLY A 144 7.67 5.34 12.65
C GLY A 144 6.90 4.08 12.21
N GLY A 145 6.21 4.14 11.07
CA GLY A 145 5.39 3.07 10.52
C GLY A 145 4.64 3.49 9.25
N CYS A 146 4.10 2.51 8.53
CA CYS A 146 3.20 2.75 7.38
C CYS A 146 1.74 2.57 7.80
N THR A 147 0.81 2.71 6.84
CA THR A 147 -0.64 2.47 7.05
C THR A 147 -0.94 1.13 7.68
N SER A 148 -0.31 0.03 7.23
CA SER A 148 -0.51 -1.29 7.86
C SER A 148 -0.08 -1.34 9.33
N GLY A 149 0.97 -0.60 9.70
CA GLY A 149 1.47 -0.56 11.09
C GLY A 149 0.61 0.32 11.99
N HIS A 150 0.25 1.53 11.55
CA HIS A 150 -0.53 2.46 12.36
C HIS A 150 -2.03 2.21 12.28
N ALA A 151 -2.60 2.02 11.09
CA ALA A 151 -4.05 1.91 10.90
C ALA A 151 -4.60 0.54 11.30
N ILE A 152 -3.88 -0.55 10.99
CA ILE A 152 -4.32 -1.91 11.34
C ILE A 152 -3.85 -2.25 12.75
N SER A 153 -2.55 -2.43 12.97
CA SER A 153 -2.06 -2.88 14.28
C SER A 153 -2.10 -1.79 15.37
N GLY A 154 -1.72 -0.56 15.04
CA GLY A 154 -1.58 0.53 16.00
C GLY A 154 -2.92 1.01 16.59
N LEU A 155 -3.92 1.23 15.74
CA LEU A 155 -5.27 1.60 16.18
C LEU A 155 -5.97 0.46 16.92
N SER A 156 -5.78 -0.80 16.51
CA SER A 156 -6.30 -1.95 17.27
C SER A 156 -5.70 -2.06 18.68
N ASN A 157 -4.48 -1.56 18.88
CA ASN A 157 -3.83 -1.47 20.20
C ASN A 157 -4.09 -0.13 20.92
N LEU A 158 -5.03 0.70 20.43
CA LEU A 158 -5.40 2.01 20.98
C LEU A 158 -4.22 2.97 21.17
N GLN A 159 -3.23 2.91 20.28
CA GLN A 159 -2.06 3.79 20.36
C GLN A 159 -2.40 5.20 19.87
N LEU A 160 -2.36 6.19 20.77
CA LEU A 160 -2.57 7.60 20.42
C LEU A 160 -1.62 8.11 19.30
N PRO A 161 -0.31 7.77 19.28
CA PRO A 161 0.56 8.15 18.18
C PRO A 161 0.09 7.62 16.82
N SER A 162 -0.48 6.41 16.80
CA SER A 162 -1.02 5.79 15.58
C SER A 162 -2.28 6.49 15.11
N LEU A 163 -3.15 6.96 16.02
CA LEU A 163 -4.30 7.78 15.64
C LEU A 163 -3.87 9.09 14.96
N ILE A 164 -2.89 9.78 15.54
CA ILE A 164 -2.35 11.03 14.97
C ILE A 164 -1.76 10.77 13.58
N ALA A 165 -0.97 9.70 13.43
CA ALA A 165 -0.37 9.32 12.15
C ALA A 165 -1.45 9.02 11.09
N VAL A 166 -2.50 8.28 11.45
CA VAL A 166 -3.61 7.94 10.53
C VAL A 166 -4.36 9.18 10.08
N ILE A 167 -4.69 10.10 10.99
CA ILE A 167 -5.32 11.38 10.63
C ILE A 167 -4.44 12.14 9.62
N GLY A 168 -3.13 12.19 9.87
CA GLY A 168 -2.16 12.79 8.95
C GLY A 168 -2.14 12.12 7.57
N PHE A 169 -2.21 10.78 7.52
CA PHE A 169 -2.26 10.03 6.24
C PHE A 169 -3.54 10.37 5.44
N PHE A 170 -4.69 10.48 6.11
CA PHE A 170 -5.94 10.88 5.45
C PHE A 170 -5.88 12.32 4.93
N ILE A 171 -5.35 13.25 5.72
CA ILE A 171 -5.15 14.64 5.27
C ILE A 171 -4.22 14.68 4.05
N GLY A 172 -3.10 13.96 4.09
CA GLY A 172 -2.17 13.85 2.96
C GLY A 172 -2.84 13.28 1.70
N GLY A 173 -3.67 12.24 1.85
CA GLY A 173 -4.44 11.67 0.75
C GLY A 173 -5.46 12.66 0.16
N LEU A 174 -6.15 13.42 1.01
CA LEU A 174 -7.08 14.47 0.56
C LEU A 174 -6.35 15.59 -0.20
N ILE A 175 -5.19 16.02 0.29
CA ILE A 175 -4.33 16.99 -0.40
C ILE A 175 -3.88 16.43 -1.75
N MET A 176 -3.46 15.16 -1.81
CA MET A 176 -3.06 14.51 -3.05
C MET A 176 -4.17 14.56 -4.09
N ILE A 177 -5.39 14.17 -3.71
CA ILE A 177 -6.55 14.12 -4.62
C ILE A 177 -6.99 15.53 -5.06
N HIS A 178 -7.05 16.50 -4.14
CA HIS A 178 -7.64 17.81 -4.47
C HIS A 178 -6.65 18.82 -5.04
N LEU A 179 -5.36 18.68 -4.73
CA LEU A 179 -4.32 19.64 -5.15
C LEU A 179 -3.39 19.05 -6.22
N PHE A 180 -2.95 17.81 -6.06
CA PHE A 180 -1.90 17.24 -6.91
C PHE A 180 -2.44 16.47 -8.11
N TYR A 181 -3.55 15.73 -7.98
CA TYR A 181 -4.12 14.98 -9.12
C TYR A 181 -4.41 15.88 -10.32
N PRO A 182 -5.06 17.07 -10.18
CA PRO A 182 -5.28 17.98 -11.31
C PRO A 182 -4.01 18.56 -11.95
N LEU A 183 -2.84 18.39 -11.31
CA LEU A 183 -1.55 18.89 -11.82
C LEU A 183 -0.72 17.78 -12.47
N ILE A 184 -1.00 16.53 -12.13
CA ILE A 184 -0.21 15.35 -12.55
C ILE A 184 -0.87 14.63 -13.71
N PHE A 185 -2.21 14.57 -13.70
CA PHE A 185 -3.02 13.94 -14.72
C PHE A 185 -3.64 14.99 -15.66
#